data_AF-A0A439PGI1-F1
#
_entry.id   AF-A0A439PGI1-F1
#
_cell.length_a   1.000
_cell.length_b   1.000
_cell.length_c   1.000
_cell.angle_alpha   90.00
_cell.angle_beta   90.00
_cell.angle_gamma   90.00
#
_symmetry.space_group_name_H-M   'P 1'
#
loop_
_entity.id
_entity.type
_entity.pdbx_description
1 polymer ?
#
loop_
_entity_poly.entity_id
_entity_poly.type
_entity_poly.pdbx_seq_one_letter_code
_entity_poly.pdbx_strand_id
1 'polypeptide(L)'
;MMVNPGIQGLTANSTARVQNEEALTLGAPRDYAVAREAEVFAMTEALKLQDSIPDIAATSLVGVIAKLEMIVGADRDIGDPTDFPWPHIASALRDLKAIAGGLPVGRRSRERTRSEVARHWHSAVKLVAALKEEGAAAYRGDVGVF
;
A
#
# COMPACT_ATOMS: atom_id res chain seq x y z
N MET A 1 -31.56 -50.58 27.99
CA MET A 1 -30.29 -50.59 27.24
C MET A 1 -30.15 -49.24 26.55
N MET A 2 -29.38 -48.32 27.13
CA MET A 2 -29.09 -47.00 26.52
C MET A 2 -27.57 -46.88 26.47
N VAL A 3 -27.03 -46.92 25.26
CA VAL A 3 -25.60 -46.81 24.98
C VAL A 3 -25.31 -45.32 24.81
N ASN A 4 -24.46 -44.77 25.66
CA ASN A 4 -23.99 -43.39 25.58
C ASN A 4 -22.74 -43.39 24.70
N PRO A 5 -22.76 -42.90 23.44
CA PRO A 5 -21.57 -42.88 22.61
C PRO A 5 -20.74 -41.66 23.02
N GLY A 6 -19.89 -41.86 24.01
CA GLY A 6 -18.88 -40.88 24.41
C GLY A 6 -17.94 -40.61 23.24
N ILE A 7 -17.85 -39.34 22.82
CA ILE A 7 -16.76 -38.87 21.96
C ILE A 7 -15.48 -38.92 22.81
N GLN A 8 -14.78 -40.04 22.72
CA GLN A 8 -13.42 -40.20 23.22
C GLN A 8 -12.48 -39.53 22.20
N GLY A 9 -11.91 -38.38 22.56
CA GLY A 9 -10.80 -37.86 21.76
C GLY A 9 -10.51 -36.36 21.75
N LEU A 10 -10.92 -35.56 22.74
CA LEU A 10 -10.63 -34.10 22.72
C LEU A 10 -9.96 -33.51 23.96
N THR A 11 -9.53 -34.32 24.94
CA THR A 11 -8.93 -33.78 26.17
C THR A 11 -7.40 -33.72 26.19
N ALA A 12 -6.70 -34.15 25.12
CA ALA A 12 -5.22 -34.22 25.14
C ALA A 12 -4.49 -33.06 24.43
N ASN A 13 -5.16 -32.24 23.60
CA ASN A 13 -4.47 -31.27 22.74
C ASN A 13 -4.84 -29.79 22.99
N SER A 14 -5.65 -29.50 24.01
CA SER A 14 -6.11 -28.12 24.29
C SER A 14 -5.00 -27.23 24.84
N THR A 15 -4.09 -27.77 25.64
CA THR A 15 -3.01 -26.98 26.27
C THR A 15 -1.90 -26.58 25.29
N ALA A 16 -1.72 -27.29 24.18
CA ALA A 16 -0.69 -26.97 23.18
C ALA A 16 -1.14 -25.94 22.12
N ARG A 17 -2.45 -25.80 21.86
CA ARG A 17 -2.98 -24.78 20.94
C ARG A 17 -3.05 -23.39 21.57
N VAL A 18 -3.40 -23.31 22.85
CA VAL A 18 -3.48 -22.02 23.57
C VAL A 18 -2.09 -21.39 23.77
N GLN A 19 -1.06 -22.21 24.01
CA GLN A 19 0.32 -21.72 24.16
C GLN A 19 0.96 -21.23 22.85
N ASN A 20 0.50 -21.73 21.69
CA ASN A 20 0.97 -21.24 20.38
C ASN A 20 0.22 -19.97 19.92
N GLU A 21 -1.01 -19.75 20.38
CA GLU A 21 -1.73 -18.49 20.14
C GLU A 21 -1.16 -17.34 20.98
N GLU A 22 -0.67 -17.60 22.19
CA GLU A 22 -0.04 -16.57 23.05
C GLU A 22 1.36 -16.13 22.57
N ALA A 23 2.07 -16.97 21.79
CA ALA A 23 3.35 -16.58 21.17
C ALA A 23 3.17 -15.68 19.92
N LEU A 24 1.99 -15.71 19.28
CA LEU A 24 1.66 -14.90 18.10
C LEU A 24 1.15 -13.49 18.47
N THR A 25 0.79 -13.24 19.73
CA THR A 25 0.12 -11.99 20.15
C THR A 25 1.06 -10.93 20.71
N LEU A 26 2.28 -11.26 21.13
CA LEU A 26 3.25 -10.27 21.65
C LEU A 26 3.88 -9.38 20.55
N GLY A 27 3.85 -9.82 19.29
CA GLY A 27 4.25 -9.02 18.12
C GLY A 27 3.07 -8.34 17.42
N ALA A 28 1.85 -8.91 17.49
CA ALA A 28 0.72 -8.50 16.69
C ALA A 28 0.31 -7.02 16.83
N PRO A 29 0.29 -6.39 18.03
CA PRO A 29 -0.05 -4.96 18.16
C PRO A 29 1.02 -4.03 17.57
N ARG A 30 2.32 -4.40 17.70
CA ARG A 30 3.43 -3.62 17.15
C ARG A 30 3.52 -3.78 15.64
N ASP A 31 3.40 -5.01 15.15
CA ASP A 31 3.43 -5.32 13.72
C ASP A 31 2.22 -4.70 13.01
N TYR A 32 1.04 -4.73 13.66
CA TYR A 32 -0.14 -4.02 13.21
C TYR A 32 0.06 -2.50 13.18
N ALA A 33 0.65 -1.91 14.23
CA ALA A 33 0.93 -0.47 14.25
C ALA A 33 1.90 -0.06 13.13
N VAL A 34 2.95 -0.87 12.89
CA VAL A 34 3.90 -0.65 11.79
C VAL A 34 3.22 -0.80 10.43
N ALA A 35 2.39 -1.83 10.23
CA ALA A 35 1.65 -2.03 8.99
C ALA A 35 0.68 -0.87 8.73
N ARG A 36 -0.06 -0.45 9.75
CA ARG A 36 -0.98 0.69 9.67
C ARG A 36 -0.26 1.99 9.30
N GLU A 37 0.87 2.27 9.92
CA GLU A 37 1.66 3.46 9.58
C GLU A 37 2.20 3.39 8.15
N ALA A 38 2.67 2.21 7.72
CA ALA A 38 3.12 1.99 6.35
C ALA A 38 2.00 2.17 5.32
N GLU A 39 0.77 1.73 5.64
CA GLU A 39 -0.41 1.93 4.80
C GLU A 39 -0.78 3.41 4.68
N VAL A 40 -0.82 4.15 5.80
CA VAL A 40 -1.10 5.59 5.80
C VAL A 40 -0.04 6.33 5.00
N PHE A 41 1.24 5.99 5.17
CA PHE A 41 2.33 6.58 4.42
C PHE A 41 2.19 6.30 2.91
N ALA A 42 1.94 5.04 2.52
CA ALA A 42 1.78 4.66 1.12
C ALA A 42 0.57 5.37 0.47
N MET A 43 -0.55 5.48 1.18
CA MET A 43 -1.74 6.20 0.71
C MET A 43 -1.44 7.70 0.55
N THR A 44 -0.73 8.30 1.50
CA THR A 44 -0.33 9.71 1.46
C THR A 44 0.57 10.00 0.27
N GLU A 45 1.57 9.15 0.02
CA GLU A 45 2.45 9.32 -1.14
C GLU A 45 1.70 9.11 -2.47
N ALA A 46 0.74 8.18 -2.51
CA ALA A 46 -0.12 8.01 -3.68
C ALA A 46 -1.00 9.25 -3.94
N LEU A 47 -1.54 9.88 -2.90
CA LEU A 47 -2.30 11.12 -3.01
C LEU A 47 -1.44 12.29 -3.50
N LYS A 48 -0.24 12.49 -2.93
CA LYS A 48 0.69 13.52 -3.42
C LYS A 48 1.06 13.30 -4.88
N LEU A 49 1.25 12.06 -5.30
CA LEU A 49 1.49 11.74 -6.70
C LEU A 49 0.28 12.14 -7.56
N GLN A 50 -0.95 11.81 -7.14
CA GLN A 50 -2.16 12.23 -7.83
C GLN A 50 -2.27 13.76 -7.93
N ASP A 51 -1.99 14.48 -6.85
CA ASP A 51 -2.01 15.95 -6.81
C ASP A 51 -0.98 16.58 -7.76
N SER A 52 0.15 15.91 -7.99
CA SER A 52 1.18 16.38 -8.94
C SER A 52 0.87 16.08 -10.40
N ILE A 53 -0.01 15.11 -10.68
CA ILE A 53 -0.29 14.66 -12.06
C ILE A 53 -0.81 15.78 -12.95
N PRO A 54 -1.73 16.67 -12.53
CA PRO A 54 -2.21 17.78 -13.37
C PRO A 54 -1.09 18.61 -14.02
N ASP A 55 -0.01 18.88 -13.27
CA ASP A 55 1.11 19.72 -13.72
C ASP A 55 2.06 19.00 -14.70
N ILE A 56 1.98 17.68 -14.78
CA ILE A 56 2.81 16.88 -15.68
C ILE A 56 2.18 16.86 -17.07
N ALA A 57 2.83 17.46 -18.06
CA ALA A 57 2.37 17.39 -19.44
C ALA A 57 2.36 15.94 -19.97
N ALA A 58 1.25 15.52 -20.60
CA ALA A 58 1.19 14.23 -21.26
C ALA A 58 2.01 14.28 -22.55
N THR A 59 2.99 13.39 -22.70
CA THR A 59 3.82 13.29 -23.91
C THR A 59 3.26 12.32 -24.96
N SER A 60 2.13 11.69 -24.66
CA SER A 60 1.47 10.71 -25.54
C SER A 60 -0.04 10.68 -25.33
N LEU A 61 -0.78 10.19 -26.32
CA LEU A 61 -2.23 9.99 -26.24
C LEU A 61 -2.61 8.98 -25.15
N VAL A 62 -1.81 7.94 -24.95
CA VAL A 62 -1.95 7.00 -23.83
C VAL A 62 -1.84 7.71 -22.48
N GLY A 63 -0.91 8.68 -22.36
CA GLY A 63 -0.79 9.51 -21.15
C GLY A 63 -2.01 10.41 -20.92
N VAL A 64 -2.62 10.93 -21.98
CA VAL A 64 -3.89 11.68 -21.88
C VAL A 64 -5.02 10.76 -21.41
N ILE A 65 -5.15 9.58 -22.01
CA ILE A 65 -6.14 8.56 -21.60
C ILE A 65 -5.94 8.18 -20.13
N ALA A 66 -4.70 8.02 -19.67
CA ALA A 66 -4.41 7.68 -18.28
C ALA A 66 -4.87 8.76 -17.30
N LYS A 67 -4.64 10.04 -17.62
CA LYS A 67 -5.14 11.16 -16.82
C LYS A 67 -6.67 11.15 -16.76
N LEU A 68 -7.34 10.97 -17.89
CA LEU A 68 -8.81 10.93 -17.94
C LEU A 68 -9.40 9.72 -17.21
N GLU A 69 -8.77 8.55 -17.29
CA GLU A 69 -9.15 7.37 -16.48
C GLU A 69 -9.01 7.65 -14.99
N MET A 70 -7.93 8.30 -14.58
CA MET A 70 -7.72 8.70 -13.18
C MET A 70 -8.82 9.64 -12.70
N ILE A 71 -9.21 10.63 -13.50
CA ILE A 71 -10.27 11.57 -13.13
C ILE A 71 -11.65 10.87 -13.06
N VAL A 72 -12.00 10.03 -14.05
CA VAL A 72 -13.30 9.31 -14.06
C VAL A 72 -13.38 8.24 -12.98
N GLY A 73 -12.24 7.66 -12.60
CA GLY A 73 -12.11 6.69 -11.52
C GLY A 73 -11.93 7.31 -10.12
N ALA A 74 -11.55 8.58 -10.05
CA ALA A 74 -11.55 9.35 -8.81
C ALA A 74 -13.00 9.58 -8.40
N ASP A 75 -13.24 9.30 -7.13
CA ASP A 75 -14.49 9.33 -6.39
C ASP A 75 -15.65 10.12 -7.07
N ARG A 76 -16.65 9.37 -7.55
CA ARG A 76 -17.85 9.92 -8.19
C ARG A 76 -18.80 10.62 -7.21
N ASP A 77 -18.40 10.77 -5.95
CA ASP A 77 -19.18 11.38 -4.87
C ASP A 77 -19.08 12.92 -4.85
N ILE A 78 -18.50 13.54 -5.88
CA ILE A 78 -18.58 15.00 -6.10
C ILE A 78 -19.97 15.36 -6.63
N GLY A 79 -20.93 15.56 -5.71
CA GLY A 79 -22.13 16.39 -5.91
C GLY A 79 -23.07 16.01 -7.07
N ASP A 80 -24.03 16.89 -7.36
CA ASP A 80 -25.05 16.69 -8.40
C ASP A 80 -24.37 16.33 -9.74
N PRO A 81 -24.69 15.19 -10.38
CA PRO A 81 -24.11 14.75 -11.64
C PRO A 81 -24.36 15.71 -12.82
N THR A 82 -25.09 16.82 -12.62
CA THR A 82 -25.22 17.93 -13.58
C THR A 82 -24.22 19.08 -13.40
N ASP A 83 -23.54 19.21 -12.25
CA ASP A 83 -22.63 20.33 -11.96
C ASP A 83 -21.23 20.18 -12.60
N PHE A 84 -20.86 18.96 -12.98
CA PHE A 84 -19.58 18.68 -13.63
C PHE A 84 -19.81 17.83 -14.89
N PRO A 85 -19.11 18.06 -16.01
CA PRO A 85 -19.35 17.37 -17.27
C PRO A 85 -18.85 15.91 -17.28
N TRP A 86 -19.05 15.15 -16.19
CA TRP A 86 -18.68 13.75 -16.06
C TRP A 86 -19.20 12.86 -17.18
N PRO A 87 -20.48 12.97 -17.60
CA PRO A 87 -20.98 12.16 -18.71
C PRO A 87 -20.22 12.42 -20.02
N HIS A 88 -19.87 13.68 -20.28
CA HIS A 88 -19.14 14.09 -21.49
C HIS A 88 -17.69 13.60 -21.46
N ILE A 89 -16.99 13.76 -20.32
CA ILE A 89 -15.63 13.25 -20.13
C ILE A 89 -15.59 11.72 -20.27
N ALA A 90 -16.55 11.03 -19.65
CA ALA A 90 -16.66 9.57 -19.76
C ALA A 90 -16.93 9.12 -21.21
N SER A 91 -17.74 9.87 -21.97
CA SER A 91 -17.96 9.59 -23.40
C SER A 91 -16.70 9.79 -24.22
N ALA A 92 -16.06 10.95 -24.10
CA ALA A 92 -14.82 11.24 -24.81
C ALA A 92 -13.72 10.22 -24.48
N LEU A 93 -13.62 9.79 -23.22
CA LEU A 93 -12.68 8.75 -22.81
C LEU A 93 -12.96 7.40 -23.49
N ARG A 94 -14.23 7.00 -23.66
CA ARG A 94 -14.58 5.78 -24.40
C ARG A 94 -14.16 5.88 -25.87
N ASP A 95 -14.44 7.00 -26.50
CA ASP A 95 -14.11 7.22 -27.92
C ASP A 95 -12.59 7.22 -28.13
N LEU A 96 -11.84 7.90 -27.26
CA LEU A 96 -10.37 7.91 -27.30
C LEU A 96 -9.78 6.51 -27.15
N LYS A 97 -10.31 5.68 -26.26
CA LYS A 97 -9.87 4.27 -26.12
C LYS A 97 -10.21 3.42 -27.33
N ALA A 98 -11.34 3.68 -27.99
CA ALA A 98 -11.71 2.98 -29.22
C ALA A 98 -10.75 3.31 -30.38
N ILE A 99 -10.25 4.55 -30.43
CA ILE A 99 -9.34 5.03 -31.48
C ILE A 99 -7.89 4.62 -31.19
N ALA A 100 -7.41 4.81 -29.96
CA ALA A 100 -5.99 4.70 -29.61
C ALA A 100 -5.63 3.42 -28.85
N GLY A 101 -6.63 2.61 -28.47
CA GLY A 101 -6.48 1.52 -27.51
C GLY A 101 -6.61 1.99 -26.06
N GLY A 102 -6.92 1.04 -25.18
CA GLY A 102 -6.97 1.28 -23.72
C GLY A 102 -5.59 1.23 -23.07
N LEU A 103 -5.52 1.59 -21.79
CA LEU A 103 -4.32 1.34 -21.01
C LEU A 103 -4.05 -0.16 -20.94
N PRO A 104 -2.79 -0.60 -21.01
CA PRO A 104 -2.45 -2.00 -20.78
C PRO A 104 -2.94 -2.39 -19.38
N VAL A 105 -3.58 -3.54 -19.26
CA VAL A 105 -4.00 -4.08 -17.96
C VAL A 105 -2.75 -4.23 -17.11
N GLY A 106 -2.59 -3.34 -16.13
CA GLY A 106 -1.48 -3.31 -15.20
C GLY A 106 -1.55 -4.48 -14.23
N ARG A 107 -1.40 -5.71 -14.72
CA ARG A 107 -1.11 -6.86 -13.87
C ARG A 107 0.27 -6.62 -13.28
N ARG A 108 0.31 -6.08 -12.06
CA ARG A 108 1.54 -6.07 -11.26
C ARG A 108 1.94 -7.53 -11.05
N SER A 109 2.96 -7.97 -11.80
CA SER A 109 3.56 -9.28 -11.60
C SER A 109 4.02 -9.36 -10.14
N ARG A 110 3.72 -10.49 -9.48
CA ARG A 110 4.14 -10.71 -8.09
C ARG A 110 5.67 -10.66 -7.98
N GLU A 111 6.35 -11.12 -9.02
CA GLU A 111 7.80 -11.06 -9.15
C GLU A 111 8.30 -9.61 -9.17
N ARG A 112 7.62 -8.72 -9.92
CA ARG A 112 7.94 -7.30 -9.95
C ARG A 112 7.74 -6.65 -8.58
N THR A 113 6.61 -6.91 -7.93
CA THR A 113 6.33 -6.38 -6.58
C THR A 113 7.39 -6.86 -5.58
N ARG A 114 7.75 -8.14 -5.60
CA ARG A 114 8.80 -8.68 -4.72
C ARG A 114 10.16 -8.02 -4.98
N SER A 115 10.49 -7.78 -6.25
CA SER A 115 11.75 -7.11 -6.63
C SER A 115 11.78 -5.65 -6.15
N GLU A 116 10.66 -4.94 -6.27
CA GLU A 116 10.52 -3.57 -5.77
C GLU A 116 10.63 -3.54 -4.24
N VAL A 117 9.95 -4.45 -3.53
CA VAL A 117 10.08 -4.57 -2.06
C VAL A 117 11.52 -4.84 -1.63
N ALA A 118 12.22 -5.76 -2.29
CA ALA A 118 13.62 -6.05 -1.98
C ALA A 118 14.52 -4.83 -2.20
N ARG A 119 14.28 -4.05 -3.26
CA ARG A 119 15.00 -2.80 -3.54
C ARG A 119 14.76 -1.77 -2.44
N HIS A 120 13.49 -1.54 -2.07
CA HIS A 120 13.13 -0.59 -1.03
C HIS A 120 13.67 -1.01 0.35
N TRP A 121 13.65 -2.31 0.65
CA TRP A 121 14.26 -2.85 1.86
C TRP A 121 15.76 -2.55 1.92
N HIS A 122 16.49 -2.80 0.82
CA HIS A 122 17.92 -2.50 0.76
C HIS A 122 18.23 -1.01 0.95
N SER A 123 17.43 -0.12 0.35
CA SER A 123 17.56 1.33 0.56
C SER A 123 17.25 1.74 2.01
N ALA A 124 16.23 1.15 2.63
CA ALA A 124 15.87 1.41 4.02
C ALA A 124 16.99 0.99 4.98
N VAL A 125 17.59 -0.19 4.77
CA VAL A 125 18.73 -0.66 5.57
C VAL A 125 19.90 0.32 5.48
N LYS A 126 20.21 0.83 4.29
CA LYS A 126 21.26 1.85 4.10
C LYS A 126 20.95 3.15 4.84
N LEU A 127 19.72 3.65 4.75
CA LEU A 127 19.29 4.86 5.44
C LEU A 127 19.39 4.69 6.97
N VAL A 128 18.93 3.56 7.51
CA VAL A 128 19.02 3.28 8.96
C VAL A 128 20.47 3.21 9.44
N ALA A 129 21.37 2.63 8.64
CA ALA A 129 22.79 2.62 8.95
C ALA A 129 23.39 4.03 8.99
N ALA A 130 23.11 4.84 7.96
CA ALA A 130 23.58 6.23 7.89
C ALA A 130 23.08 7.09 9.07
N LEU A 131 21.80 6.96 9.44
CA LEU A 131 21.24 7.68 10.58
C LEU A 131 21.88 7.27 11.93
N LYS A 132 22.26 6.00 12.08
CA LYS A 132 22.99 5.54 13.28
C LYS A 132 24.40 6.14 13.35
N GLU A 133 25.08 6.23 12.22
CA GLU A 133 26.41 6.85 12.13
C GLU A 133 26.34 8.36 12.41
N GLU A 134 25.32 9.05 11.89
CA GLU A 134 25.09 10.48 12.14
C GLU A 134 24.75 10.76 13.62
N GLY A 135 23.88 9.94 14.24
CA GLY A 135 23.60 10.04 15.67
C GLY A 135 24.83 9.75 16.55
N ALA A 136 25.69 8.81 16.14
CA ALA A 136 26.94 8.50 16.85
C ALA A 136 28.01 9.58 16.67
N ALA A 137 27.98 10.32 15.56
CA ALA A 137 28.84 11.49 15.33
C ALA A 137 28.36 12.70 16.15
N ALA A 138 27.05 12.93 16.24
CA ALA A 138 26.46 14.00 17.05
C ALA A 138 26.76 13.82 18.55
N TYR A 139 26.74 12.59 19.06
CA TYR A 139 27.09 12.29 20.47
C TYR A 139 28.59 12.47 20.78
N ARG A 140 29.46 12.42 19.77
CA ARG A 140 30.92 12.52 19.94
C ARG A 140 31.42 13.98 19.91
N GLY A 141 30.61 14.92 19.40
CA GLY A 141 30.92 16.35 19.37
C GLY A 141 30.63 17.09 20.69
N ASP A 142 29.78 16.53 21.56
CA ASP A 142 29.34 17.18 22.80
C ASP A 142 30.25 16.89 24.02
N VAL A 143 31.28 16.05 23.84
CA VAL A 143 32.27 15.71 24.89
C VAL A 143 33.53 16.59 24.81
N GLY A 144 33.52 17.62 23.94
CA GLY A 144 34.70 18.42 23.60
C GLY A 144 34.61 19.89 23.97
N VAL A 145 33.96 20.28 25.07
CA VAL A 145 34.08 21.64 25.63
C VAL A 145 34.13 21.54 27.16
N PHE A 146 35.33 21.36 27.70
CA PHE A 146 35.70 21.75 29.06
C PHE A 146 37.08 22.42 29.01
#